data_AF-A0A6V8CC81-F1
#
_entry.id   AF-A0A6V8CC81-F1
#
_cell.length_a   1.000
_cell.length_b   1.000
_cell.length_c   1.000
_cell.angle_alpha   90.00
_cell.angle_beta   90.00
_cell.angle_gamma   90.00
#
_symmetry.space_group_name_H-M   'P 1'
#
loop_
_entity.id
_entity.type
_entity.pdbx_description
1 polymer ?
#
loop_
_entity_poly.entity_id
_entity_poly.type
_entity_poly.pdbx_seq_one_letter_code
_entity_poly.pdbx_strand_id
1 'polypeptide(L)'
;ERDALRPEEDRDVDAIVPAPLSSPAFHAADAVARRLEVHGLDGRDIDAKASGLRRTSPMAAAGAMARIVLFLPLLPVFLLSMGIQSTLGFVKGNSTDEGVDARTTYHFVFALFASMIVWPIVAGGLTAASYFGGLLEPSGVPELAAVGFFLLLFPVFVLSGWSFAWAWDGWVVLRGGLRRSRLRRRHGAAFVQELQALHAVLDE
;
A
#
# COMPACT_ATOMS: atom_id res chain seq x y z
N GLU A 1 -33.98 0.57 7.42
CA GLU A 1 -33.97 1.32 8.70
C GLU A 1 -33.23 2.67 8.64
N ARG A 2 -32.19 2.85 7.82
CA ARG A 2 -31.46 4.15 7.73
C ARG A 2 -32.26 5.30 7.07
N ASP A 3 -33.22 5.00 6.20
CA ASP A 3 -34.00 6.04 5.49
C ASP A 3 -35.11 6.69 6.33
N ALA A 4 -35.54 6.06 7.43
CA ALA A 4 -36.67 6.54 8.22
C ALA A 4 -36.32 7.71 9.18
N LEU A 5 -35.04 8.08 9.27
CA LEU A 5 -34.53 9.13 10.17
C LEU A 5 -33.97 10.34 9.40
N ARG A 6 -34.13 10.38 8.08
CA ARG A 6 -33.64 11.48 7.25
C ARG A 6 -34.59 12.68 7.42
N PRO A 7 -34.12 13.83 7.94
CA PRO A 7 -34.95 15.04 8.02
C PRO A 7 -35.42 15.44 6.61
N GLU A 8 -36.67 15.88 6.46
CA GLU A 8 -37.21 16.34 5.14
C GLU A 8 -36.45 17.53 4.55
N GLU A 9 -35.58 18.17 5.33
CA GLU A 9 -34.76 19.31 4.94
C GLU A 9 -33.37 18.92 4.40
N ASP A 10 -33.12 17.64 4.15
CA ASP A 10 -31.92 17.22 3.44
C ASP A 10 -32.03 17.69 1.99
N ARG A 11 -31.34 18.79 1.67
CA ARG A 11 -31.23 19.35 0.32
C ARG A 11 -31.05 18.18 -0.64
N ASP A 12 -31.94 18.09 -1.62
CA ASP A 12 -31.95 17.08 -2.67
C ASP A 12 -30.50 16.78 -3.10
N VAL A 13 -29.93 15.70 -2.56
CA VAL A 13 -28.48 15.45 -2.69
C VAL A 13 -28.17 15.21 -4.17
N ASP A 14 -29.16 14.74 -4.91
CA ASP A 14 -29.15 14.57 -6.36
C ASP A 14 -29.06 15.91 -7.11
N ALA A 15 -29.51 17.02 -6.50
CA ALA A 15 -29.31 18.37 -7.06
C ALA A 15 -27.87 18.90 -6.90
N ILE A 16 -27.05 18.25 -6.07
CA ILE A 16 -25.62 18.57 -5.85
C ILE A 16 -24.73 17.68 -6.72
N VAL A 17 -25.21 16.50 -7.15
CA VAL A 17 -24.44 15.57 -8.00
C VAL A 17 -24.32 16.17 -9.41
N PRO A 18 -23.09 16.45 -9.89
CA PRO A 18 -22.90 16.92 -11.25
C PRO A 18 -23.44 15.89 -12.25
N ALA A 19 -24.05 16.36 -13.34
CA ALA A 19 -24.44 15.48 -14.44
C ALA A 19 -23.23 14.65 -14.91
N PRO A 20 -23.38 13.34 -15.21
CA PRO A 20 -22.28 12.51 -15.67
C PRO A 20 -21.60 13.12 -16.89
N LEU A 21 -20.28 13.19 -16.85
CA LEU A 21 -19.50 13.64 -18.00
C LEU A 21 -19.72 12.67 -19.16
N SER A 22 -20.26 13.18 -20.26
CA SER A 22 -20.53 12.39 -21.46
C SER A 22 -19.90 13.10 -22.64
N SER A 23 -18.76 12.59 -23.09
CA SER A 23 -18.08 13.03 -24.31
C SER A 23 -17.44 11.83 -25.02
N PRO A 24 -17.24 11.88 -26.34
CA PRO A 24 -16.52 10.84 -27.06
C PRO A 24 -15.13 10.56 -26.44
N ALA A 25 -14.41 11.62 -26.04
CA ALA A 25 -13.12 11.52 -25.37
C ALA A 25 -13.21 10.79 -24.02
N PHE A 26 -14.25 11.07 -23.24
CA PHE A 26 -14.50 10.41 -21.96
C PHE A 26 -14.74 8.91 -22.14
N HIS A 27 -15.58 8.52 -23.12
CA HIS A 27 -15.84 7.10 -23.38
C HIS A 27 -14.59 6.35 -23.88
N ALA A 28 -13.78 6.97 -24.74
CA ALA A 28 -12.52 6.39 -25.17
C ALA A 28 -11.53 6.23 -24.00
N ALA A 29 -11.44 7.23 -23.12
CA ALA A 29 -10.60 7.17 -21.93
C ALA A 29 -11.10 6.12 -20.93
N ASP A 30 -12.41 6.03 -20.70
CA ASP A 30 -13.02 5.03 -19.81
C ASP A 30 -12.77 3.60 -20.32
N ALA A 31 -12.86 3.38 -21.64
CA ALA A 31 -12.54 2.08 -22.24
C ALA A 31 -11.07 1.65 -21.97
N VAL A 32 -10.12 2.57 -22.18
CA VAL A 32 -8.70 2.33 -21.89
C VAL A 32 -8.48 2.10 -20.38
N ALA A 33 -9.10 2.91 -19.53
CA ALA A 33 -9.01 2.81 -18.08
C ALA A 33 -9.53 1.46 -17.58
N ARG A 34 -10.73 1.04 -18.02
CA ARG A 34 -11.30 -0.27 -17.69
C ARG A 34 -10.43 -1.42 -18.16
N ARG A 35 -9.83 -1.34 -19.36
CA ARG A 35 -8.91 -2.38 -19.84
C ARG A 35 -7.67 -2.49 -18.95
N LEU A 36 -7.10 -1.37 -18.52
CA LEU A 36 -5.98 -1.37 -17.58
C LEU A 36 -6.40 -1.95 -16.22
N GLU A 37 -7.55 -1.52 -15.69
CA GLU A 37 -8.08 -1.95 -14.41
C GLU A 37 -8.33 -3.45 -14.35
N VAL A 38 -8.94 -4.04 -15.39
CA VAL A 38 -9.15 -5.51 -15.51
C VAL A 38 -7.82 -6.29 -15.41
N HIS A 39 -6.71 -5.68 -15.82
CA HIS A 39 -5.37 -6.26 -15.73
C HIS A 39 -4.59 -5.82 -14.49
N GLY A 40 -5.23 -5.09 -13.58
CA GLY A 40 -4.63 -4.53 -12.37
C GLY A 40 -3.54 -3.50 -12.66
N LEU A 41 -3.70 -2.72 -13.73
CA LEU A 41 -2.87 -1.60 -14.12
C LEU A 41 -3.67 -0.30 -13.98
N ASP A 42 -2.97 0.83 -13.97
CA ASP A 42 -3.54 2.18 -13.87
C ASP A 42 -2.93 3.08 -14.97
N GLY A 43 -3.42 4.31 -15.15
CA GLY A 43 -2.89 5.27 -16.11
C GLY A 43 -1.38 5.54 -15.95
N ARG A 44 -0.85 5.37 -14.73
CA ARG A 44 0.60 5.45 -14.42
C ARG A 44 1.46 4.39 -15.13
N ASP A 45 0.85 3.34 -15.66
CA ASP A 45 1.52 2.26 -16.38
C ASP A 45 1.66 2.55 -17.89
N ILE A 46 1.04 3.62 -18.38
CA ILE A 46 1.20 4.13 -19.75
C ILE A 46 2.57 4.83 -19.86
N ASP A 47 3.20 4.78 -21.04
CA ASP A 47 4.45 5.49 -21.30
C ASP A 47 4.22 7.01 -21.46
N ALA A 48 5.31 7.80 -21.36
CA ALA A 48 5.22 9.25 -21.42
C ALA A 48 4.73 9.80 -22.77
N LYS A 49 4.72 8.98 -23.82
CA LYS A 49 4.22 9.32 -25.16
C LYS A 49 2.79 8.85 -25.40
N ALA A 50 2.14 8.23 -24.42
CA ALA A 50 0.85 7.58 -24.54
C ALA A 50 0.74 6.61 -25.75
N SER A 51 1.87 6.03 -26.15
CA SER A 51 2.00 5.13 -27.30
C SER A 51 1.90 3.65 -26.90
N GLY A 52 1.96 3.35 -25.60
CA GLY A 52 1.81 2.00 -25.08
C GLY A 52 2.14 1.89 -23.60
N LEU A 53 2.47 0.66 -23.16
CA LEU A 53 2.81 0.39 -21.76
C LEU A 53 4.27 0.73 -21.46
N ARG A 54 4.49 1.46 -20.36
CA ARG A 54 5.81 1.76 -19.81
C ARG A 54 6.62 0.47 -19.61
N ARG A 55 7.92 0.49 -19.92
CA ARG A 55 8.82 -0.64 -19.65
C ARG A 55 9.46 -0.51 -18.28
N THR A 56 9.58 -1.62 -17.56
CA THR A 56 10.41 -1.68 -16.35
C THR A 56 11.86 -1.92 -16.78
N SER A 57 12.77 -1.05 -16.35
CA SER A 57 14.19 -1.26 -16.63
C SER A 57 14.75 -2.42 -15.80
N PRO A 58 15.71 -3.20 -16.31
CA PRO A 58 16.35 -4.28 -15.55
C PRO A 58 16.99 -3.77 -14.26
N MET A 59 17.56 -2.56 -14.29
CA MET A 59 18.15 -1.92 -13.11
C MET A 59 17.09 -1.61 -12.03
N ALA A 60 15.90 -1.13 -12.42
CA ALA A 60 14.81 -0.89 -11.48
C ALA A 60 14.31 -2.20 -10.87
N ALA A 61 14.25 -3.28 -11.65
CA ALA A 61 13.88 -4.60 -11.15
C ALA A 61 14.94 -5.18 -10.20
N ALA A 62 16.23 -5.04 -10.52
CA ALA A 62 17.32 -5.47 -9.65
C ALA A 62 17.33 -4.69 -8.31
N GLY A 63 17.18 -3.36 -8.37
CA GLY A 63 17.07 -2.53 -7.17
C GLY A 63 15.82 -2.84 -6.34
N ALA A 64 14.69 -3.16 -6.99
CA ALA A 64 13.50 -3.62 -6.30
C ALA A 64 13.70 -4.98 -5.59
N MET A 65 14.38 -5.93 -6.24
CA MET A 65 14.74 -7.21 -5.64
C MET A 65 15.69 -7.03 -4.44
N ALA A 66 16.70 -6.16 -4.57
CA ALA A 66 17.65 -5.88 -3.49
C ALA A 66 16.95 -5.35 -2.22
N ARG A 67 15.96 -4.46 -2.37
CA ARG A 67 15.15 -3.97 -1.24
C ARG A 67 14.40 -5.08 -0.51
N ILE A 68 13.82 -6.02 -1.26
CA ILE A 68 13.10 -7.18 -0.69
C ILE A 68 14.07 -8.10 0.05
N VAL A 69 15.23 -8.40 -0.55
CA VAL A 69 16.26 -9.26 0.06
C VAL A 69 16.80 -8.63 1.34
N LEU A 70 17.04 -7.32 1.34
CA LEU A 70 17.54 -6.59 2.51
C LEU A 70 16.53 -6.58 3.68
N PHE A 71 15.23 -6.61 3.37
CA PHE A 71 14.17 -6.69 4.38
C PHE A 71 14.02 -8.09 4.99
N LEU A 72 14.38 -9.16 4.28
CA LEU A 72 14.10 -10.53 4.69
C LEU A 72 14.62 -10.89 6.10
N PRO A 73 15.83 -10.47 6.54
CA PRO A 73 16.30 -10.69 7.92
C PRO A 73 15.47 -9.95 8.98
N LEU A 74 14.86 -8.82 8.63
CA LEU A 74 14.02 -8.02 9.52
C LEU A 74 12.56 -8.47 9.51
N LEU A 75 12.17 -9.38 8.62
CA LEU A 75 10.81 -9.91 8.55
C LEU A 75 10.28 -10.44 9.90
N PRO A 76 11.00 -11.30 10.67
CA PRO A 76 10.47 -11.78 11.95
C PRO A 76 10.25 -10.64 12.96
N VAL A 77 11.17 -9.67 13.00
CA VAL A 77 11.05 -8.47 13.86
C VAL A 77 9.84 -7.63 13.43
N PHE A 78 9.68 -7.42 12.12
CA PHE A 78 8.54 -6.70 11.57
C PHE A 78 7.23 -7.40 11.93
N LEU A 79 7.11 -8.71 11.71
CA LEU A 79 5.88 -9.47 12.00
C LEU A 79 5.48 -9.36 13.47
N LEU A 80 6.44 -9.45 14.40
CA LEU A 80 6.18 -9.34 15.83
C LEU A 80 5.79 -7.93 16.28
N SER A 81 6.38 -6.90 15.67
CA SER A 81 6.19 -5.50 16.08
C SER A 81 5.14 -4.79 15.22
N MET A 82 5.48 -4.49 13.98
CA MET A 82 4.70 -3.64 13.06
C MET A 82 3.68 -4.44 12.23
N GLY A 83 3.86 -5.74 12.05
CA GLY A 83 3.03 -6.57 11.19
C GLY A 83 1.60 -6.74 11.70
N ILE A 84 1.44 -6.89 13.02
CA ILE A 84 0.13 -6.99 13.67
C ILE A 84 -0.68 -5.73 13.39
N GLN A 85 -0.13 -4.56 13.69
CA GLN A 85 -0.82 -3.28 13.48
C GLN A 85 -1.07 -2.96 12.01
N SER A 86 -0.13 -3.26 11.10
CA SER A 86 -0.33 -3.07 9.66
C SER A 86 -1.45 -3.94 9.13
N THR A 87 -1.58 -5.17 9.63
CA THR A 87 -2.67 -6.08 9.26
C THR A 87 -4.01 -5.59 9.80
N LEU A 88 -4.07 -5.16 11.06
CA LEU A 88 -5.28 -4.59 11.65
C LEU A 88 -5.77 -3.36 10.88
N GLY A 89 -4.85 -2.45 10.54
CA GLY A 89 -5.14 -1.30 9.71
C GLY A 89 -5.66 -1.69 8.33
N PHE A 90 -5.02 -2.67 7.68
CA PHE A 90 -5.44 -3.16 6.36
C PHE A 90 -6.86 -3.74 6.36
N VAL A 91 -7.16 -4.63 7.31
CA VAL A 91 -8.46 -5.29 7.42
C VAL A 91 -9.56 -4.25 7.68
N LYS A 92 -9.35 -3.35 8.65
CA LYS A 92 -10.38 -2.38 9.02
C LYS A 92 -10.60 -1.34 7.93
N GLY A 93 -9.53 -0.78 7.35
CA GLY A 93 -9.64 0.23 6.30
C GLY A 93 -10.31 -0.28 5.02
N ASN A 94 -10.13 -1.56 4.67
CA ASN A 94 -10.80 -2.16 3.51
C ASN A 94 -12.22 -2.69 3.80
N SER A 95 -12.63 -2.76 5.06
CA SER A 95 -13.99 -3.22 5.45
C SER A 95 -15.04 -2.12 5.49
N THR A 96 -14.62 -0.85 5.36
CA THR A 96 -15.51 0.31 5.47
C THR A 96 -16.08 0.68 4.10
N ASP A 97 -17.40 0.84 4.03
CA ASP A 97 -18.17 1.26 2.84
C ASP A 97 -18.31 2.79 2.71
N GLU A 98 -17.62 3.57 3.55
CA GLU A 98 -17.73 5.04 3.63
C GLU A 98 -16.86 5.78 2.58
N GLY A 99 -16.54 5.10 1.47
CA GLY A 99 -15.77 5.67 0.38
C GLY A 99 -14.24 5.67 0.59
N VAL A 100 -13.53 6.16 -0.44
CA VAL A 100 -12.05 6.09 -0.53
C VAL A 100 -11.35 6.98 0.51
N ASP A 101 -12.00 8.06 0.96
CA ASP A 101 -11.42 8.99 1.94
C ASP A 101 -11.41 8.40 3.36
N ALA A 102 -12.51 7.76 3.77
CA ALA A 102 -12.61 7.09 5.07
C ALA A 102 -11.55 5.98 5.25
N ARG A 103 -11.22 5.27 4.17
CA ARG A 103 -10.17 4.23 4.17
C ARG A 103 -8.82 4.77 4.65
N THR A 104 -8.41 5.94 4.17
CA THR A 104 -7.12 6.55 4.54
C THR A 104 -7.11 6.96 6.01
N THR A 105 -8.22 7.52 6.49
CA THR A 105 -8.40 7.90 7.90
C THR A 105 -8.27 6.70 8.83
N TYR A 106 -8.91 5.56 8.52
CA TYR A 106 -8.74 4.34 9.33
C TYR A 106 -7.30 3.83 9.33
N HIS A 107 -6.63 3.80 8.18
CA HIS A 107 -5.23 3.40 8.12
C HIS A 107 -4.33 4.30 8.98
N PHE A 108 -4.56 5.62 8.96
CA PHE A 108 -3.82 6.58 9.78
C PHE A 108 -4.07 6.37 11.28
N VAL A 109 -5.33 6.22 11.69
CA VAL A 109 -5.70 5.99 13.09
C VAL A 109 -5.03 4.72 13.63
N PHE A 110 -5.07 3.62 12.89
CA PHE A 110 -4.39 2.40 13.31
C PHE A 110 -2.86 2.57 13.30
N ALA A 111 -2.28 3.25 12.33
CA ALA A 111 -0.84 3.51 12.32
C ALA A 111 -0.39 4.33 13.55
N LEU A 112 -1.16 5.34 13.96
CA LEU A 112 -0.83 6.19 15.09
C LEU A 112 -1.06 5.48 16.43
N PHE A 113 -2.26 4.95 16.68
CA PHE A 113 -2.60 4.41 17.99
C PHE A 113 -2.07 2.99 18.21
N ALA A 114 -2.09 2.15 17.18
CA ALA A 114 -1.56 0.80 17.35
C ALA A 114 -0.04 0.85 17.52
N SER A 115 0.67 1.82 16.92
CA SER A 115 2.11 1.95 17.17
C SER A 115 2.39 2.25 18.63
N MET A 116 1.73 3.25 19.22
CA MET A 116 1.90 3.60 20.64
C MET A 116 1.62 2.44 21.62
N ILE A 117 0.71 1.53 21.27
CA ILE A 117 0.27 0.45 22.16
C ILE A 117 1.04 -0.86 21.92
N VAL A 118 1.30 -1.22 20.67
CA VAL A 118 1.86 -2.54 20.32
C VAL A 118 3.34 -2.61 20.66
N TRP A 119 4.12 -1.55 20.37
CA TRP A 119 5.58 -1.60 20.55
C TRP A 119 6.00 -1.83 22.02
N PRO A 120 5.43 -1.17 23.05
CA PRO A 120 5.84 -1.37 24.43
C PRO A 120 5.48 -2.77 24.95
N ILE A 121 4.35 -3.33 24.50
CA ILE A 121 3.91 -4.67 24.89
C ILE A 121 4.87 -5.72 24.34
N VAL A 122 5.17 -5.65 23.04
CA VAL A 122 6.09 -6.59 22.38
C VAL A 122 7.50 -6.42 22.92
N ALA A 123 7.97 -5.19 23.11
CA ALA A 123 9.28 -4.92 23.69
C ALA A 123 9.38 -5.42 25.13
N GLY A 124 8.36 -5.16 25.95
CA GLY A 124 8.31 -5.64 27.34
C GLY A 124 8.33 -7.17 27.42
N GLY A 125 7.56 -7.84 26.55
CA GLY A 125 7.55 -9.31 26.46
C GLY A 125 8.92 -9.88 26.05
N LEU A 126 9.57 -9.30 25.04
CA LEU A 126 10.91 -9.73 24.61
C LEU A 126 11.96 -9.44 25.69
N THR A 127 11.91 -8.28 26.35
CA THR A 127 12.81 -7.95 27.46
C THR A 127 12.64 -8.91 28.62
N ALA A 128 11.40 -9.20 29.03
CA ALA A 128 11.13 -10.16 30.09
C ALA A 128 11.63 -11.56 29.72
N ALA A 129 11.36 -12.03 28.50
CA ALA A 129 11.85 -13.31 28.01
C ALA A 129 13.40 -13.39 28.02
N SER A 130 14.08 -12.32 27.58
CA SER A 130 15.55 -12.24 27.60
C SER A 130 16.12 -12.18 29.01
N TYR A 131 15.47 -11.46 29.92
CA TYR A 131 15.88 -11.35 31.33
C TYR A 131 15.72 -12.69 32.05
N PHE A 132 14.51 -13.26 32.07
CA PHE A 132 14.24 -14.55 32.73
C PHE A 132 14.91 -15.74 32.04
N GLY A 133 15.18 -15.63 30.73
CA GLY A 133 15.95 -16.61 29.98
C GLY A 133 17.46 -16.53 30.20
N GLY A 134 17.95 -15.59 31.03
CA GLY A 134 19.37 -15.45 31.37
C GLY A 134 20.24 -14.85 30.26
N LEU A 135 19.66 -14.37 29.16
CA LEU A 135 20.42 -13.74 28.06
C LEU A 135 21.12 -12.43 28.48
N LEU A 136 20.62 -11.79 29.54
CA LEU A 136 21.13 -10.51 30.04
C LEU A 136 22.09 -10.65 31.24
N GLU A 137 22.17 -11.84 31.83
CA GLU A 137 23.08 -12.16 32.96
C GLU A 137 24.56 -11.88 32.67
N PRO A 138 25.10 -12.18 31.46
CA PRO A 138 26.51 -11.91 31.16
C PRO A 138 26.91 -10.43 31.21
N SER A 139 25.94 -9.51 31.28
CA SER A 139 26.21 -8.08 31.39
C SER A 139 26.76 -7.67 32.76
N GLY A 140 26.62 -8.50 33.80
CA GLY A 140 27.00 -8.18 35.19
C GLY A 140 26.08 -7.17 35.89
N VAL A 141 25.19 -6.51 35.14
CA VAL A 141 24.18 -5.54 35.60
C VAL A 141 22.85 -5.79 34.86
N PRO A 142 22.22 -6.95 35.07
CA PRO A 142 21.12 -7.43 34.23
C PRO A 142 19.90 -6.51 34.22
N GLU A 143 19.63 -5.77 35.29
CA GLU A 143 18.54 -4.77 35.36
C GLU A 143 18.79 -3.59 34.41
N LEU A 144 20.01 -3.06 34.39
CA LEU A 144 20.38 -1.97 33.50
C LEU A 144 20.40 -2.45 32.04
N ALA A 145 20.89 -3.67 31.80
CA ALA A 145 20.87 -4.31 30.49
C ALA A 145 19.43 -4.52 29.99
N ALA A 146 18.48 -4.86 30.86
CA ALA A 146 17.06 -5.01 30.50
C ALA A 146 16.43 -3.67 30.09
N VAL A 147 16.70 -2.60 30.83
CA VAL A 147 16.25 -1.24 30.46
C VAL A 147 16.85 -0.83 29.11
N GLY A 148 18.15 -1.04 28.93
CA GLY A 148 18.83 -0.74 27.67
C GLY A 148 18.27 -1.55 26.49
N PHE A 149 18.05 -2.85 26.68
CA PHE A 149 17.47 -3.73 25.67
C PHE A 149 16.05 -3.29 25.28
N PHE A 150 15.19 -2.99 26.27
CA PHE A 150 13.84 -2.48 26.03
C PHE A 150 13.84 -1.21 25.17
N LEU A 151 14.70 -0.23 25.50
CA LEU A 151 14.79 1.02 24.75
C LEU A 151 15.39 0.81 23.35
N LEU A 152 16.33 -0.14 23.19
CA LEU A 152 16.94 -0.48 21.90
C LEU A 152 15.95 -1.16 20.93
N LEU A 153 14.95 -1.88 21.45
CA LEU A 153 13.95 -2.51 20.59
C LEU A 153 13.12 -1.49 19.80
N PHE A 154 12.89 -0.29 20.34
CA PHE A 154 12.14 0.75 19.64
C PHE A 154 12.77 1.15 18.29
N PRO A 155 14.03 1.61 18.20
CA PRO A 155 14.64 1.94 16.91
C PRO A 155 14.76 0.71 15.99
N VAL A 156 14.94 -0.49 16.54
CA VAL A 156 14.94 -1.73 15.74
C VAL A 156 13.58 -2.00 15.08
N PHE A 157 12.49 -1.79 15.81
CA PHE A 157 11.14 -1.91 15.26
C PHE A 157 10.85 -0.85 14.20
N VAL A 158 11.26 0.40 14.43
CA VAL A 158 11.14 1.49 13.43
C VAL A 158 11.91 1.14 12.16
N LEU A 159 13.16 0.69 12.29
CA LEU A 159 13.99 0.25 11.16
C LEU A 159 13.34 -0.91 10.39
N SER A 160 12.72 -1.86 11.09
CA SER A 160 11.98 -2.96 10.44
C SER A 160 10.79 -2.45 9.62
N GLY A 161 10.06 -1.45 10.13
CA GLY A 161 8.93 -0.83 9.43
C GLY A 161 9.36 -0.05 8.18
N TRP A 162 10.44 0.74 8.27
CA TRP A 162 10.99 1.44 7.11
C TRP A 162 11.52 0.48 6.04
N SER A 163 12.20 -0.57 6.47
CA SER A 163 12.69 -1.62 5.56
C SER A 163 11.54 -2.33 4.86
N PHE A 164 10.45 -2.61 5.58
CA PHE A 164 9.22 -3.16 4.99
C PHE A 164 8.63 -2.22 3.93
N ALA A 165 8.53 -0.92 4.20
CA ALA A 165 8.00 0.05 3.22
C ALA A 165 8.84 0.05 1.93
N TRP A 166 10.17 0.02 2.03
CA TRP A 166 11.05 -0.10 0.87
C TRP A 166 10.91 -1.43 0.13
N ALA A 167 10.75 -2.53 0.85
CA ALA A 167 10.50 -3.84 0.26
C ALA A 167 9.14 -3.89 -0.44
N TRP A 168 8.12 -3.25 0.13
CA TRP A 168 6.79 -3.13 -0.45
C TRP A 168 6.81 -2.34 -1.77
N ASP A 169 7.54 -1.22 -1.81
CA ASP A 169 7.76 -0.47 -3.05
C ASP A 169 8.47 -1.32 -4.11
N GLY A 170 9.49 -2.09 -3.70
CA GLY A 170 10.16 -3.05 -4.56
C GLY A 170 9.18 -4.10 -5.13
N TRP A 171 8.31 -4.64 -4.27
CA TRP A 171 7.28 -5.59 -4.68
C TRP A 171 6.30 -4.98 -5.68
N VAL A 172 5.83 -3.75 -5.47
CA VAL A 172 4.95 -3.04 -6.40
C VAL A 172 5.62 -2.83 -7.76
N VAL A 173 6.89 -2.44 -7.78
CA VAL A 173 7.65 -2.27 -9.04
C VAL A 173 7.76 -3.59 -9.81
N LEU A 174 8.12 -4.68 -9.14
CA LEU A 174 8.24 -6.00 -9.77
C LEU A 174 6.89 -6.51 -10.27
N ARG A 175 5.86 -6.46 -9.42
CA ARG A 175 4.49 -6.91 -9.76
C ARG A 175 3.92 -6.09 -10.92
N GLY A 176 4.05 -4.76 -10.90
CA GLY A 176 3.60 -3.89 -11.98
C GLY A 176 4.34 -4.17 -13.29
N GLY A 177 5.65 -4.40 -13.24
CA GLY A 177 6.44 -4.81 -14.41
C GLY A 177 5.98 -6.14 -15.02
N LEU A 178 5.66 -7.12 -14.17
CA LEU A 178 5.12 -8.41 -14.61
C LEU A 178 3.74 -8.26 -15.26
N ARG A 179 2.83 -7.49 -14.65
CA ARG A 179 1.49 -7.23 -15.21
C ARG A 179 1.57 -6.55 -16.57
N ARG A 180 2.38 -5.50 -16.70
CA ARG A 180 2.63 -4.81 -17.99
C ARG A 180 3.23 -5.74 -19.04
N SER A 181 4.18 -6.60 -18.66
CA SER A 181 4.76 -7.59 -19.57
C SER A 181 3.73 -8.60 -20.07
N ARG A 182 2.84 -9.08 -19.19
CA ARG A 182 1.76 -10.01 -19.55
C ARG A 182 0.74 -9.37 -20.50
N LEU A 183 0.28 -8.15 -20.19
CA LEU A 183 -0.67 -7.44 -21.06
C LEU A 183 -0.05 -7.16 -22.44
N ARG A 184 1.19 -6.69 -22.50
CA ARG A 184 1.90 -6.45 -23.76
C ARG A 184 2.01 -7.72 -24.62
N ARG A 185 2.31 -8.87 -24.00
CA ARG A 185 2.46 -10.15 -24.73
C ARG A 185 1.14 -10.69 -25.28
N ARG A 186 0.02 -10.49 -24.58
CA ARG A 186 -1.28 -11.07 -24.95
C ARG A 186 -2.19 -10.14 -25.73
N HIS A 187 -2.19 -8.85 -25.40
CA HIS A 187 -3.13 -7.87 -25.96
C HIS A 187 -2.44 -6.55 -26.36
N GLY A 188 -1.12 -6.56 -26.56
CA GLY A 188 -0.36 -5.34 -26.84
C GLY A 188 -0.84 -4.60 -28.10
N ALA A 189 -1.10 -5.31 -29.19
CA ALA A 189 -1.58 -4.69 -30.44
C ALA A 189 -2.96 -4.04 -30.26
N ALA A 190 -3.90 -4.74 -29.62
CA ALA A 190 -5.24 -4.22 -29.34
C ALA A 190 -5.19 -2.98 -28.42
N PHE A 191 -4.32 -3.01 -27.40
CA PHE A 191 -4.14 -1.88 -26.49
C PHE A 191 -3.58 -0.63 -27.20
N VAL A 192 -2.63 -0.82 -28.13
CA VAL A 192 -2.09 0.29 -28.93
C VAL A 192 -3.16 0.88 -29.85
N GLN A 193 -4.03 0.06 -30.43
CA GLN A 193 -5.16 0.53 -31.25
C GLN A 193 -6.14 1.38 -30.44
N GLU A 194 -6.48 0.96 -29.22
CA GLU A 194 -7.35 1.75 -28.33
C GLU A 194 -6.72 3.08 -27.93
N LEU A 195 -5.41 3.12 -27.67
CA LEU A 195 -4.71 4.37 -27.41
C LEU A 195 -4.70 5.29 -28.64
N GLN A 196 -4.55 4.74 -29.84
CA GLN A 196 -4.63 5.51 -31.08
C GLN A 196 -6.02 6.10 -31.31
N ALA A 197 -7.08 5.33 -31.03
CA ALA A 197 -8.45 5.80 -31.09
C ALA A 197 -8.69 6.95 -30.09
N LEU A 198 -8.13 6.86 -28.89
CA LEU A 198 -8.19 7.93 -27.90
C LEU A 198 -7.47 9.20 -28.39
N HIS A 199 -6.28 9.09 -28.99
CA HIS A 199 -5.58 10.25 -29.56
C HIS A 199 -6.40 10.92 -30.66
N ALA A 200 -6.97 10.13 -31.57
CA ALA A 200 -7.80 10.66 -32.65
C ALA A 200 -8.97 11.51 -32.13
N VAL A 201 -9.60 11.09 -31.03
CA VAL A 201 -10.73 11.81 -30.42
C VAL A 201 -10.28 13.03 -29.58
N LEU A 202 -9.04 13.04 -29.08
CA LEU A 202 -8.48 14.16 -28.33
C LEU A 202 -7.90 15.27 -29.22
N ASP A 203 -7.51 14.90 -30.45
CA ASP A 203 -6.95 15.83 -31.45
C ASP A 203 -8.06 16.53 -32.29
N GLU A 204 -9.32 16.10 -32.17
CA GLU A 204 -10.53 16.75 -32.74
C GLU A 204 -11.04 17.92 -31.87
#